data_AF-A0A5T0Z4I5-F1
#
_entry.id   AF-A0A5T0Z4I5-F1
#
_cell.length_a   1.000
_cell.length_b   1.000
_cell.length_c   1.000
_cell.angle_alpha   90.00
_cell.angle_beta   90.00
_cell.angle_gamma   90.00
#
_symmetry.space_group_name_H-M   'P 1'
#
loop_
_entity.id
_entity.type
_entity.pdbx_description
1 polymer ?
#
loop_
_entity_poly.entity_id
_entity_poly.type
_entity_poly.pdbx_seq_one_letter_code
_entity_poly.pdbx_strand_id
1 'polypeptide(L)'
;MYRYLLFVLAAFFLAACGSSKINVVYPDYTKYKSNDFDLRVMKAYNYEYYKQYKEARDEFLSLYQDYNNTNFLENAFLLTLANNLDKQAELNNLAKPYLNQNDNLKRFSALYALNSNDINNAQKLMKELLTKKDSDPRNLELYGDILVKKNDLKNATKYYRSAYNQVQNEEILFKLIGIYAILNDTLNIKNVLEFSRKTNGCTLKTCVLLAKIYFDEKNIEALKSIYKELYQLTKNKSFALALVELLNSQGKTEEALKISLQYDLDDDIKLALYQNLKRFDDAKKMSLALYHKTKNKEYLLRAAVFEFEAANEAKKITPKVIDSVKEKFEQAIDKDSNALYLNYYGYLLIDYDLDVKKGIELVKLALEKDPQNLYYLDSLAWGYYKLGDCKQAWEILKQTLDDKEFVNSDESKAHIKAIKACVKP
;
A
#
# COMPACT_ATOMS: atom_id res chain seq x y z
N MET A 1 -5.39 -8.52 -18.87
CA MET A 1 -5.62 -9.86 -19.42
C MET A 1 -6.73 -9.73 -20.44
N TYR A 2 -6.35 -9.83 -21.71
CA TYR A 2 -7.17 -9.68 -22.89
C TYR A 2 -8.31 -10.69 -22.95
N ARG A 3 -9.48 -10.24 -23.42
CA ARG A 3 -10.34 -10.90 -24.41
C ARG A 3 -11.17 -9.75 -25.03
N TYR A 4 -10.72 -9.12 -26.14
CA TYR A 4 -10.98 -9.49 -27.54
C TYR A 4 -12.45 -9.91 -27.74
N LEU A 5 -13.24 -9.42 -28.69
CA LEU A 5 -13.04 -8.75 -29.98
C LEU A 5 -14.46 -8.27 -30.37
N LEU A 6 -14.66 -7.05 -30.86
CA LEU A 6 -15.01 -6.87 -32.27
C LEU A 6 -14.84 -5.40 -32.67
N PHE A 7 -13.80 -5.20 -33.47
CA PHE A 7 -13.71 -4.17 -34.50
C PHE A 7 -14.91 -4.28 -35.45
N VAL A 8 -15.56 -3.16 -35.76
CA VAL A 8 -15.72 -2.72 -37.16
C VAL A 8 -15.59 -1.20 -37.20
N LEU A 9 -14.44 -0.76 -37.69
CA LEU A 9 -14.25 0.53 -38.33
C LEU A 9 -14.81 0.39 -39.74
N ALA A 10 -15.82 1.19 -40.09
CA ALA A 10 -16.18 1.43 -41.48
C ALA A 10 -16.28 2.95 -41.67
N ALA A 11 -15.19 3.49 -42.18
CA ALA A 11 -15.04 4.86 -42.60
C ALA A 11 -15.59 5.01 -44.04
N PHE A 12 -16.34 6.10 -44.26
CA PHE A 12 -16.63 6.77 -45.53
C PHE A 12 -17.38 6.03 -46.65
N PHE A 13 -18.62 6.50 -46.90
CA PHE A 13 -19.06 6.81 -48.26
C PHE A 13 -19.71 8.20 -48.28
N LEU A 14 -19.06 9.13 -48.97
CA LEU A 14 -19.69 10.33 -49.51
C LEU A 14 -20.45 9.92 -50.78
N ALA A 15 -21.77 10.15 -50.80
CA ALA A 15 -22.54 10.31 -52.04
C ALA A 15 -23.74 11.24 -51.80
N ALA A 16 -23.63 12.39 -52.45
CA ALA A 16 -24.59 13.43 -52.79
C ALA A 16 -26.11 13.23 -52.52
N CYS A 17 -26.68 14.27 -51.92
CA CYS A 17 -27.98 14.91 -52.18
C CYS A 17 -29.14 14.06 -52.74
N GLY A 18 -30.08 13.75 -51.86
CA GLY A 18 -31.48 13.53 -52.20
C GLY A 18 -32.34 14.01 -51.02
N SER A 19 -32.86 15.22 -51.12
CA SER A 19 -33.78 15.79 -50.13
C SER A 19 -35.09 14.99 -50.09
N SER A 20 -35.19 14.07 -49.15
CA SER A 20 -36.47 13.77 -48.52
C SER A 20 -36.32 14.13 -47.04
N LYS A 21 -36.95 15.23 -46.64
CA LYS A 21 -37.17 15.51 -45.22
C LYS A 21 -37.88 14.30 -44.66
N ILE A 22 -37.19 13.46 -43.90
CA ILE A 22 -37.87 12.54 -42.99
C ILE A 22 -38.48 13.44 -41.92
N ASN A 23 -39.69 13.92 -42.19
CA ASN A 23 -40.54 14.48 -41.16
C ASN A 23 -40.88 13.31 -40.25
N VAL A 24 -40.13 13.16 -39.16
CA VAL A 24 -40.59 12.41 -38.00
C VAL A 24 -41.76 13.22 -37.44
N VAL A 25 -42.96 12.96 -37.97
CA VAL A 25 -44.20 13.48 -37.41
C VAL A 25 -44.45 12.67 -36.14
N TYR A 26 -44.08 13.24 -35.00
CA TYR A 26 -44.56 12.75 -33.72
C TYR A 26 -46.09 12.91 -33.70
N PRO A 27 -46.88 11.83 -33.61
CA PRO A 27 -48.32 11.94 -33.48
C PRO A 27 -48.61 12.67 -32.17
N ASP A 28 -49.28 13.82 -32.27
CA ASP A 28 -49.74 14.67 -31.17
C ASP A 28 -48.78 14.75 -29.97
N TYR A 29 -47.69 15.50 -30.14
CA TYR A 29 -47.02 16.09 -28.99
C TYR A 29 -47.94 17.16 -28.39
N THR A 30 -48.86 16.75 -27.53
CA THR A 30 -49.51 17.67 -26.61
C THR A 30 -48.40 18.28 -25.78
N LYS A 31 -48.09 19.55 -26.04
CA LYS A 31 -47.14 20.35 -25.27
C LYS A 31 -47.67 20.37 -23.84
N TYR A 32 -47.22 19.44 -23.00
CA TYR A 32 -47.46 19.52 -21.57
C TYR A 32 -46.92 20.88 -21.14
N LYS A 33 -47.79 21.75 -20.63
CA LYS A 33 -47.36 23.00 -20.00
C LYS A 33 -46.51 22.58 -18.79
N SER A 34 -45.20 22.47 -18.96
CA SER A 34 -44.28 22.53 -17.82
C SER A 34 -44.60 23.85 -17.13
N ASN A 35 -45.10 23.76 -15.90
CA ASN A 35 -45.38 24.95 -15.13
C ASN A 35 -44.02 25.57 -14.75
N ASP A 36 -43.90 26.89 -14.77
CA ASP A 36 -42.66 27.63 -14.51
C ASP A 36 -41.91 27.10 -13.26
N PHE A 37 -42.68 26.70 -12.25
CA PHE A 37 -42.24 26.01 -11.04
C PHE A 37 -41.32 24.79 -11.32
N ASP A 38 -41.76 23.81 -12.11
CA ASP A 38 -41.02 22.56 -12.33
C ASP A 38 -39.71 22.83 -13.05
N LEU A 39 -39.72 23.77 -14.01
CA LEU A 39 -38.53 24.18 -14.75
C LEU A 39 -37.50 24.82 -13.83
N ARG A 40 -37.94 25.67 -12.90
CA ARG A 40 -37.05 26.34 -11.94
C ARG A 40 -36.50 25.40 -10.89
N VAL A 41 -37.32 24.45 -10.42
CA VAL A 41 -36.83 23.37 -9.53
C VAL A 41 -35.77 22.54 -10.23
N MET A 42 -36.02 22.10 -11.47
CA MET A 42 -35.01 21.37 -12.26
C MET A 42 -33.75 22.20 -12.50
N LYS A 43 -33.90 23.49 -12.77
CA LYS A 43 -32.77 24.42 -12.95
C LYS A 43 -31.90 24.53 -11.70
N ALA A 44 -32.50 24.67 -10.52
CA ALA A 44 -31.79 24.75 -9.25
C ALA A 44 -30.97 23.46 -8.98
N TYR A 45 -31.58 22.29 -9.16
CA TYR A 45 -30.88 21.00 -9.01
C TYR A 45 -29.83 20.77 -10.10
N ASN A 46 -30.05 21.27 -11.31
CA ASN A 46 -29.06 21.18 -12.39
C ASN A 46 -27.81 22.02 -12.06
N TYR A 47 -28.01 23.24 -11.53
CA TYR A 47 -26.89 24.03 -11.02
C TYR A 47 -26.14 23.32 -9.91
N GLU A 48 -26.84 22.71 -8.94
CA GLU A 48 -26.21 21.94 -7.88
C GLU A 48 -25.39 20.76 -8.43
N TYR A 49 -25.94 20.01 -9.39
CA TYR A 49 -25.26 18.88 -10.04
C TYR A 49 -23.96 19.30 -10.73
N TYR A 50 -23.97 20.45 -11.42
CA TYR A 50 -22.79 21.04 -12.05
C TYR A 50 -21.92 21.87 -11.09
N LYS A 51 -22.17 21.78 -9.77
CA LYS A 51 -21.41 22.46 -8.70
C LYS A 51 -21.45 24.00 -8.78
N GLN A 52 -22.45 24.55 -9.45
CA GLN A 52 -22.77 25.97 -9.51
C GLN A 52 -23.58 26.33 -8.27
N TYR A 53 -22.97 26.18 -7.10
CA TYR A 53 -23.66 26.22 -5.81
C TYR A 53 -24.28 27.58 -5.48
N LYS A 54 -23.67 28.67 -5.95
CA LYS A 54 -24.19 30.02 -5.74
C LYS A 54 -25.48 30.24 -6.54
N GLU A 55 -25.48 29.84 -7.80
CA GLU A 55 -26.62 29.90 -8.71
C GLU A 55 -27.75 28.99 -8.24
N ALA A 56 -27.43 27.76 -7.81
CA ALA A 56 -28.39 26.84 -7.21
C ALA A 56 -29.05 27.45 -5.97
N ARG A 57 -28.23 28.00 -5.06
CA ARG A 57 -28.70 28.69 -3.84
C ARG A 57 -29.62 29.85 -4.18
N ASP A 58 -29.23 30.73 -5.10
CA ASP A 58 -30.03 31.91 -5.47
C ASP A 58 -31.36 31.50 -6.11
N GLU A 59 -31.39 30.46 -6.94
CA GLU A 59 -32.64 29.92 -7.51
C GLU A 59 -33.54 29.29 -6.44
N PHE A 60 -33.00 28.50 -5.51
CA PHE A 60 -33.77 27.96 -4.38
C PHE A 60 -34.32 29.07 -3.48
N LEU A 61 -33.54 30.13 -3.22
CA LEU A 61 -34.01 31.26 -2.43
C LEU A 61 -35.16 32.01 -3.13
N SER A 62 -35.08 32.17 -4.46
CA SER A 62 -36.16 32.74 -5.25
C SER A 62 -37.41 31.86 -5.26
N LEU A 63 -37.26 30.54 -5.38
CA LEU A 63 -38.36 29.58 -5.24
C LEU A 63 -39.01 29.63 -3.85
N TYR A 64 -38.22 29.82 -2.79
CA TYR A 64 -38.77 30.03 -1.45
C TYR A 64 -39.61 31.31 -1.37
N GLN A 65 -39.14 32.42 -1.96
CA GLN A 65 -39.86 33.70 -1.95
C GLN A 65 -41.20 33.62 -2.70
N ASP A 66 -41.21 32.94 -3.85
CA ASP A 66 -42.39 32.88 -4.70
C ASP A 66 -43.45 31.89 -4.19
N TYR A 67 -43.02 30.78 -3.57
CA TYR A 67 -43.91 29.67 -3.20
C TYR A 67 -44.05 29.45 -1.69
N ASN A 68 -43.28 30.18 -0.87
CA ASN A 68 -43.29 30.09 0.60
C ASN A 68 -43.12 28.65 1.15
N ASN A 69 -42.36 27.80 0.43
CA ASN A 69 -42.09 26.42 0.84
C ASN A 69 -40.70 26.32 1.48
N THR A 70 -40.67 25.95 2.77
CA THR A 70 -39.43 25.91 3.56
C THR A 70 -38.40 24.91 3.06
N ASN A 71 -38.78 23.90 2.27
CA ASN A 71 -37.82 22.95 1.68
C ASN A 71 -36.82 23.67 0.77
N PHE A 72 -37.24 24.73 0.07
CA PHE A 72 -36.33 25.52 -0.76
C PHE A 72 -35.40 26.39 0.09
N LEU A 73 -35.89 26.92 1.21
CA LEU A 73 -35.05 27.60 2.19
C LEU A 73 -34.02 26.65 2.81
N GLU A 74 -34.40 25.41 3.11
CA GLU A 74 -33.48 24.36 3.58
C GLU A 74 -32.37 24.09 2.57
N ASN A 75 -32.71 23.88 1.29
CA ASN A 75 -31.73 23.66 0.22
C ASN A 75 -30.76 24.85 0.09
N ALA A 76 -31.30 26.07 0.01
CA ALA A 76 -30.48 27.28 -0.08
C ALA A 76 -29.54 27.43 1.14
N PHE A 77 -30.04 27.15 2.35
CA PHE A 77 -29.24 27.27 3.57
C PHE A 77 -28.17 26.18 3.67
N LEU A 78 -28.51 24.93 3.35
CA LEU A 78 -27.56 23.82 3.29
C LEU A 78 -26.42 24.12 2.31
N LEU A 79 -26.74 24.48 1.06
CA LEU A 79 -25.75 24.81 0.03
C LEU A 79 -24.83 25.94 0.48
N THR A 80 -25.40 26.95 1.15
CA THR A 80 -24.66 28.09 1.67
C THR A 80 -23.65 27.69 2.74
N LEU A 81 -24.08 26.89 3.72
CA LEU A 81 -23.20 26.46 4.81
C LEU A 81 -22.14 25.45 4.33
N ALA A 82 -22.55 24.45 3.54
CA ALA A 82 -21.66 23.39 3.07
C ALA A 82 -20.54 23.91 2.15
N ASN A 83 -20.78 24.99 1.42
CA ASN A 83 -19.82 25.55 0.46
C ASN A 83 -19.28 26.92 0.88
N ASN A 84 -19.52 27.35 2.13
CA ASN A 84 -19.09 28.64 2.67
C ASN A 84 -19.42 29.85 1.76
N LEU A 85 -20.67 29.91 1.28
CA LEU A 85 -21.13 30.98 0.39
C LEU A 85 -21.47 32.26 1.18
N ASP A 86 -21.75 33.34 0.44
CA ASP A 86 -22.32 34.59 0.97
C ASP A 86 -23.76 34.38 1.50
N LYS A 87 -24.33 35.41 2.13
CA LYS A 87 -25.72 35.42 2.66
C LYS A 87 -26.03 34.45 3.82
N GLN A 88 -25.01 33.92 4.52
CA GLN A 88 -25.22 33.05 5.69
C GLN A 88 -26.12 33.69 6.76
N ALA A 89 -25.86 34.95 7.12
CA ALA A 89 -26.66 35.69 8.10
C ALA A 89 -28.10 35.96 7.64
N GLU A 90 -28.28 36.23 6.35
CA GLU A 90 -29.60 36.45 5.73
C GLU A 90 -30.45 35.18 5.81
N LEU A 91 -29.91 34.05 5.37
CA LEU A 91 -30.60 32.75 5.42
C LEU A 91 -30.90 32.32 6.85
N ASN A 92 -29.98 32.54 7.79
CA ASN A 92 -30.23 32.30 9.21
C ASN A 92 -31.37 33.19 9.75
N ASN A 93 -31.46 34.45 9.32
CA ASN A 93 -32.57 35.33 9.70
C ASN A 93 -33.92 34.85 9.12
N LEU A 94 -33.93 34.42 7.86
CA LEU A 94 -35.12 33.84 7.21
C LEU A 94 -35.56 32.53 7.89
N ALA A 95 -34.64 31.75 8.44
CA ALA A 95 -34.95 30.50 9.13
C ALA A 95 -35.60 30.70 10.52
N LYS A 96 -35.34 31.83 11.21
CA LYS A 96 -35.78 32.08 12.60
C LYS A 96 -37.27 31.81 12.88
N PRO A 97 -38.23 32.21 12.03
CA PRO A 97 -39.65 31.97 12.29
C PRO A 97 -40.03 30.48 12.28
N TYR A 98 -39.24 29.64 11.61
CA TYR A 98 -39.58 28.24 11.35
C TYR A 98 -38.88 27.24 12.28
N LEU A 99 -37.95 27.68 13.14
CA LEU A 99 -37.09 26.78 13.91
C LEU A 99 -37.86 25.80 14.82
N ASN A 100 -39.02 26.20 15.33
CA ASN A 100 -39.83 25.33 16.20
C ASN A 100 -40.59 24.23 15.43
N GLN A 101 -40.80 24.42 14.13
CA GLN A 101 -41.57 23.51 13.28
C GLN A 101 -40.66 22.70 12.34
N ASN A 102 -39.44 23.18 12.09
CA ASN A 102 -38.53 22.63 11.11
C ASN A 102 -37.17 22.31 11.74
N ASP A 103 -36.92 21.03 11.97
CA ASP A 103 -35.69 20.56 12.60
C ASP A 103 -34.43 20.79 11.74
N ASN A 104 -34.55 20.71 10.40
CA ASN A 104 -33.42 20.94 9.50
C ASN A 104 -32.97 22.40 9.55
N LEU A 105 -33.91 23.34 9.48
CA LEU A 105 -33.60 24.77 9.63
C LEU A 105 -33.02 25.08 11.02
N LYS A 106 -33.50 24.39 12.08
CA LYS A 106 -32.91 24.51 13.43
C LYS A 106 -31.47 23.98 13.48
N ARG A 107 -31.17 22.84 12.84
CA ARG A 107 -29.79 22.32 12.70
C ARG A 107 -28.89 23.29 11.94
N PHE A 108 -29.34 23.81 10.80
CA PHE A 108 -28.56 24.75 9.99
C PHE A 108 -28.29 26.05 10.76
N SER A 109 -29.28 26.56 11.49
CA SER A 109 -29.10 27.73 12.36
C SER A 109 -28.12 27.47 13.51
N ALA A 110 -28.13 26.26 14.08
CA ALA A 110 -27.15 25.86 15.09
C ALA A 110 -25.73 25.72 14.50
N LEU A 111 -25.59 25.17 13.30
CA LEU A 111 -24.32 25.07 12.58
C LEU A 111 -23.77 26.46 12.21
N TYR A 112 -24.63 27.36 11.73
CA TYR A 112 -24.29 28.77 11.51
C TYR A 112 -23.77 29.45 12.78
N ALA A 113 -24.49 29.28 13.91
CA ALA A 113 -24.07 29.84 15.20
C ALA A 113 -22.72 29.27 15.64
N LEU A 114 -22.50 27.96 15.48
CA LEU A 114 -21.23 27.29 15.78
C LEU A 114 -20.08 27.86 14.94
N ASN A 115 -20.28 28.01 13.62
CA ASN A 115 -19.29 28.57 12.70
C ASN A 115 -18.98 30.05 12.99
N SER A 116 -19.98 30.78 13.48
CA SER A 116 -19.85 32.18 13.91
C SER A 116 -19.30 32.34 15.34
N ASN A 117 -18.88 31.24 15.97
CA ASN A 117 -18.39 31.19 17.35
C ASN A 117 -19.42 31.61 18.42
N ASP A 118 -20.72 31.63 18.09
CA ASP A 118 -21.82 31.79 19.04
C ASP A 118 -22.23 30.44 19.63
N ILE A 119 -21.33 29.93 20.48
CA ILE A 119 -21.45 28.59 21.07
C ILE A 119 -22.69 28.47 21.96
N ASN A 120 -23.08 29.55 22.64
CA ASN A 120 -24.23 29.54 23.55
C ASN A 120 -25.54 29.35 22.78
N ASN A 121 -25.71 30.07 21.67
CA ASN A 121 -26.90 29.92 20.83
C ASN A 121 -26.93 28.55 20.13
N ALA A 122 -25.80 28.10 19.59
CA ALA A 122 -25.69 26.76 19.00
C ALA A 122 -26.10 25.67 20.02
N GLN A 123 -25.60 25.78 21.25
CA GLN A 123 -25.91 24.83 22.32
C GLN A 123 -27.41 24.86 22.69
N LYS A 124 -28.01 26.07 22.76
CA LYS A 124 -29.44 26.22 23.05
C LYS A 124 -30.30 25.51 22.00
N LEU A 125 -30.08 25.82 20.72
CA LEU A 125 -30.83 25.24 19.60
C LEU A 125 -30.72 23.72 19.58
N MET A 126 -29.52 23.18 19.81
CA MET A 126 -29.31 21.73 19.79
C MET A 126 -29.91 21.02 21.00
N LYS A 127 -29.90 21.61 22.20
CA LYS A 127 -30.55 21.01 23.38
C LYS A 127 -32.05 20.83 23.16
N GLU A 128 -32.71 21.79 22.53
CA GLU A 128 -34.14 21.67 22.18
C GLU A 128 -34.42 20.52 21.20
N LEU A 129 -33.50 20.24 20.27
CA LEU A 129 -33.63 19.10 19.35
C LEU A 129 -33.39 17.75 20.04
N LEU A 130 -32.53 17.72 21.08
CA LEU A 130 -32.19 16.50 21.82
C LEU A 130 -33.27 16.04 22.82
N THR A 131 -34.26 16.87 23.16
CA THR A 131 -35.37 16.44 24.03
C THR A 131 -36.38 15.52 23.35
N LYS A 132 -36.26 15.31 22.03
CA LYS A 132 -37.13 14.41 21.26
C LYS A 132 -36.76 12.94 21.51
N LYS A 133 -37.79 12.08 21.60
CA LYS A 133 -37.71 10.68 22.08
C LYS A 133 -36.71 9.80 21.31
N ASP A 134 -36.50 10.10 20.03
CA ASP A 134 -35.50 9.45 19.16
C ASP A 134 -34.59 10.53 18.57
N SER A 135 -33.57 10.92 19.33
CA SER A 135 -32.62 11.96 18.91
C SER A 135 -31.90 11.53 17.63
N ASP A 136 -32.25 12.18 16.52
CA ASP A 136 -31.62 12.04 15.21
C ASP A 136 -30.09 12.05 15.33
N PRO A 137 -29.38 11.13 14.65
CA PRO A 137 -27.92 11.02 14.75
C PRO A 137 -27.21 12.33 14.38
N ARG A 138 -27.78 13.14 13.48
CA ARG A 138 -27.23 14.46 13.11
C ARG A 138 -27.32 15.46 14.27
N ASN A 139 -28.33 15.33 15.14
CA ASN A 139 -28.44 16.16 16.33
C ASN A 139 -27.37 15.81 17.35
N LEU A 140 -27.15 14.50 17.55
CA LEU A 140 -26.12 13.99 18.45
C LEU A 140 -24.73 14.39 17.96
N GLU A 141 -24.47 14.23 16.67
CA GLU A 141 -23.23 14.64 16.04
C GLU A 141 -22.97 16.15 16.20
N LEU A 142 -23.89 17.00 15.78
CA LEU A 142 -23.71 18.45 15.86
C LEU A 142 -23.57 18.94 17.32
N TYR A 143 -24.24 18.30 18.27
CA TYR A 143 -24.03 18.59 19.69
C TYR A 143 -22.65 18.13 20.19
N GLY A 144 -22.13 17.01 19.67
CA GLY A 144 -20.75 16.61 19.87
C GLY A 144 -19.76 17.66 19.37
N ASP A 145 -19.98 18.21 18.17
CA ASP A 145 -19.13 19.27 17.59
C ASP A 145 -19.11 20.53 18.49
N ILE A 146 -20.27 20.91 19.04
CA ILE A 146 -20.40 22.00 20.02
C ILE A 146 -19.57 21.72 21.28
N LEU A 147 -19.65 20.50 21.83
CA LEU A 147 -18.88 20.12 23.02
C LEU A 147 -17.37 20.12 22.76
N VAL A 148 -16.93 19.69 21.57
CA VAL A 148 -15.52 19.80 21.15
C VAL A 148 -15.07 21.27 21.14
N LYS A 149 -15.87 22.18 20.57
CA LYS A 149 -15.55 23.62 20.61
C LYS A 149 -15.47 24.20 22.02
N LYS A 150 -16.19 23.61 22.97
CA LYS A 150 -16.11 23.95 24.41
C LYS A 150 -14.99 23.24 25.16
N ASN A 151 -14.17 22.45 24.47
CA ASN A 151 -13.13 21.60 25.05
C ASN A 151 -13.68 20.52 26.02
N ASP A 152 -14.97 20.18 25.95
CA ASP A 152 -15.57 19.08 26.71
C ASP A 152 -15.50 17.78 25.91
N LEU A 153 -14.26 17.32 25.72
CA LEU A 153 -13.94 16.15 24.89
C LEU A 153 -14.60 14.87 25.42
N LYS A 154 -14.64 14.69 26.74
CA LYS A 154 -15.20 13.48 27.37
C LYS A 154 -16.69 13.35 27.07
N ASN A 155 -17.49 14.40 27.20
CA ASN A 155 -18.89 14.32 26.85
C ASN A 155 -19.10 14.27 25.33
N ALA A 156 -18.30 14.99 24.53
CA ALA A 156 -18.38 14.91 23.07
C ALA A 156 -18.30 13.45 22.56
N THR A 157 -17.39 12.63 23.11
CA THR A 157 -17.28 11.21 22.73
C THR A 157 -18.55 10.41 23.00
N LYS A 158 -19.33 10.73 24.04
CA LYS A 158 -20.60 10.03 24.34
C LYS A 158 -21.63 10.29 23.25
N TYR A 159 -21.74 11.54 22.81
CA TYR A 159 -22.67 11.95 21.76
C TYR A 159 -22.27 11.38 20.39
N TYR A 160 -20.99 11.48 20.02
CA TYR A 160 -20.52 10.83 18.78
C TYR A 160 -20.68 9.32 18.80
N ARG A 161 -20.41 8.65 19.93
CA ARG A 161 -20.63 7.19 20.04
C ARG A 161 -22.10 6.84 19.90
N SER A 162 -23.00 7.62 20.49
CA SER A 162 -24.45 7.44 20.31
C SER A 162 -24.87 7.65 18.85
N ALA A 163 -24.35 8.68 18.18
CA ALA A 163 -24.60 8.94 16.76
C ALA A 163 -24.07 7.79 15.88
N TYR A 164 -22.84 7.35 16.11
CA TYR A 164 -22.19 6.27 15.36
C TYR A 164 -22.89 4.91 15.53
N ASN A 165 -23.42 4.63 16.72
CA ASN A 165 -24.19 3.41 16.97
C ASN A 165 -25.53 3.40 16.20
N GLN A 166 -26.10 4.56 15.89
CA GLN A 166 -27.31 4.66 15.07
C GLN A 166 -26.99 4.62 13.56
N VAL A 167 -25.97 5.37 13.14
CA VAL A 167 -25.52 5.45 11.74
C VAL A 167 -24.01 5.28 11.71
N GLN A 168 -23.56 4.15 11.18
CA GLN A 168 -22.14 3.79 11.15
C GLN A 168 -21.41 4.52 10.00
N ASN A 169 -21.30 5.83 10.14
CA ASN A 169 -20.65 6.72 9.19
C ASN A 169 -19.15 6.86 9.52
N GLU A 170 -18.29 6.73 8.51
CA GLU A 170 -16.83 6.85 8.63
C GLU A 170 -16.38 8.25 9.13
N GLU A 171 -17.10 9.32 8.81
CA GLU A 171 -16.83 10.68 9.32
C GLU A 171 -16.98 10.76 10.85
N ILE A 172 -18.08 10.23 11.40
CA ILE A 172 -18.30 10.19 12.85
C ILE A 172 -17.25 9.32 13.54
N LEU A 173 -16.87 8.20 12.92
CA LEU A 173 -15.77 7.36 13.39
C LEU A 173 -14.45 8.15 13.48
N PHE A 174 -14.10 8.93 12.46
CA PHE A 174 -12.89 9.76 12.50
C PHE A 174 -12.98 10.92 13.49
N LYS A 175 -14.16 11.50 13.73
CA LYS A 175 -14.37 12.45 14.83
C LYS A 175 -14.09 11.81 16.19
N LEU A 176 -14.53 10.57 16.42
CA LEU A 176 -14.20 9.79 17.62
C LEU A 176 -12.71 9.52 17.74
N ILE A 177 -12.08 8.99 16.67
CA ILE A 177 -10.64 8.70 16.64
C ILE A 177 -9.82 9.96 16.92
N GLY A 178 -10.20 11.09 16.33
CA GLY A 178 -9.54 12.37 16.56
C GLY A 178 -9.57 12.81 18.02
N ILE A 179 -10.72 12.68 18.69
CA ILE A 179 -10.80 12.98 20.13
C ILE A 179 -9.95 11.99 20.95
N TYR A 180 -10.05 10.69 20.68
CA TYR A 180 -9.26 9.70 21.41
C TYR A 180 -7.76 9.90 21.21
N ALA A 181 -7.33 10.34 20.03
CA ALA A 181 -5.93 10.69 19.77
C ALA A 181 -5.48 11.89 20.61
N ILE A 182 -6.29 12.96 20.72
CA ILE A 182 -6.01 14.11 21.60
C ILE A 182 -5.88 13.66 23.07
N LEU A 183 -6.68 12.68 23.48
CA LEU A 183 -6.67 12.13 24.83
C LEU A 183 -5.61 11.03 25.06
N ASN A 184 -4.78 10.71 24.05
CA ASN A 184 -3.84 9.58 24.06
C ASN A 184 -4.49 8.22 24.42
N ASP A 185 -5.75 8.03 24.03
CA ASP A 185 -6.56 6.85 24.34
C ASP A 185 -6.54 5.83 23.20
N THR A 186 -5.37 5.22 22.97
CA THR A 186 -5.15 4.22 21.91
C THR A 186 -6.08 3.01 22.04
N LEU A 187 -6.47 2.65 23.27
CA LEU A 187 -7.37 1.54 23.53
C LEU A 187 -8.75 1.81 22.91
N ASN A 188 -9.32 3.00 23.12
CA ASN A 188 -10.60 3.33 22.51
C ASN A 188 -10.51 3.52 20.99
N ILE A 189 -9.38 4.04 20.46
CA ILE A 189 -9.14 4.06 19.00
C ILE A 189 -9.22 2.65 18.42
N LYS A 190 -8.51 1.70 19.04
CA LYS A 190 -8.54 0.29 18.63
C LYS A 190 -9.95 -0.28 18.69
N ASN A 191 -10.66 -0.10 19.80
CA ASN A 191 -12.01 -0.63 19.98
C ASN A 191 -13.00 -0.13 18.90
N VAL A 192 -12.96 1.16 18.56
CA VAL A 192 -13.87 1.71 17.53
C VAL A 192 -13.48 1.25 16.12
N LEU A 193 -12.19 1.10 15.84
CA LEU A 193 -11.70 0.57 14.56
C LEU A 193 -12.03 -0.92 14.40
N GLU A 194 -11.85 -1.72 15.45
CA GLU A 194 -12.22 -3.14 15.46
C GLU A 194 -13.72 -3.34 15.28
N PHE A 195 -14.54 -2.53 15.98
CA PHE A 195 -15.98 -2.54 15.80
C PHE A 195 -16.35 -2.17 14.36
N SER A 196 -15.79 -1.08 13.81
CA SER A 196 -16.02 -0.68 12.42
C SER A 196 -15.62 -1.77 11.43
N ARG A 197 -14.45 -2.40 11.61
CA ARG A 197 -13.99 -3.48 10.74
C ARG A 197 -14.93 -4.67 10.77
N LYS A 198 -15.47 -5.00 11.95
CA LYS A 198 -16.41 -6.11 12.13
C LYS A 198 -17.77 -5.84 11.46
N THR A 199 -18.26 -4.61 11.51
CA THR A 199 -19.61 -4.28 11.02
C THR A 199 -19.64 -3.81 9.57
N ASN A 200 -18.69 -2.97 9.17
CA ASN A 200 -18.64 -2.32 7.85
C ASN A 200 -17.56 -2.90 6.94
N GLY A 201 -16.68 -3.74 7.47
CA GLY A 201 -15.49 -4.20 6.78
C GLY A 201 -14.35 -3.18 6.80
N CYS A 202 -13.33 -3.51 6.03
CA CYS A 202 -12.06 -2.79 6.01
C CYS A 202 -12.08 -1.65 4.98
N THR A 203 -11.81 -0.42 5.41
CA THR A 203 -11.42 0.68 4.48
C THR A 203 -9.91 0.87 4.55
N LEU A 204 -9.32 1.48 3.52
CA LEU A 204 -7.87 1.73 3.50
C LEU A 204 -7.43 2.54 4.72
N LYS A 205 -8.17 3.62 5.05
CA LYS A 205 -7.83 4.51 6.17
C LYS A 205 -7.98 3.80 7.52
N THR A 206 -9.11 3.14 7.75
CA THR A 206 -9.40 2.48 9.03
C THR A 206 -8.44 1.32 9.30
N CYS A 207 -8.17 0.48 8.30
CA CYS A 207 -7.30 -0.67 8.46
C CYS A 207 -5.81 -0.32 8.51
N VAL A 208 -5.35 0.75 7.85
CA VAL A 208 -3.96 1.19 8.03
C VAL A 208 -3.72 1.68 9.45
N LEU A 209 -4.66 2.43 10.04
CA LEU A 209 -4.57 2.83 11.45
C LEU A 209 -4.59 1.62 12.38
N LEU A 210 -5.50 0.67 12.15
CA LEU A 210 -5.58 -0.54 12.96
C LEU A 210 -4.33 -1.43 12.80
N ALA A 211 -3.75 -1.52 11.59
CA ALA A 211 -2.48 -2.20 11.34
C ALA A 211 -1.35 -1.58 12.17
N LYS A 212 -1.26 -0.25 12.20
CA LYS A 212 -0.24 0.45 12.99
C LYS A 212 -0.35 0.10 14.48
N ILE A 213 -1.57 0.09 15.01
CA ILE A 213 -1.82 -0.28 16.42
C ILE A 213 -1.39 -1.73 16.67
N TYR A 214 -1.79 -2.69 15.83
CA TYR A 214 -1.37 -4.08 16.00
C TYR A 214 0.13 -4.31 15.82
N PHE A 215 0.78 -3.54 14.96
CA PHE A 215 2.23 -3.57 14.81
C PHE A 215 2.92 -3.12 16.11
N ASP A 216 2.48 -2.01 16.70
CA ASP A 216 3.03 -1.49 17.96
C ASP A 216 2.79 -2.45 19.14
N GLU A 217 1.62 -3.08 19.18
CA GLU A 217 1.27 -4.12 20.16
C GLU A 217 1.98 -5.46 19.90
N LYS A 218 2.71 -5.62 18.79
CA LYS A 218 3.29 -6.88 18.32
C LYS A 218 2.24 -8.00 18.17
N ASN A 219 1.00 -7.63 17.84
CA ASN A 219 -0.09 -8.58 17.59
C ASN A 219 0.00 -9.13 16.16
N ILE A 220 0.86 -10.12 15.97
CA ILE A 220 1.24 -10.66 14.66
C ILE A 220 0.05 -11.27 13.91
N GLU A 221 -0.79 -12.05 14.60
CA GLU A 221 -1.90 -12.74 13.93
C GLU A 221 -2.98 -11.74 13.45
N ALA A 222 -3.28 -10.71 14.24
CA ALA A 222 -4.19 -9.66 13.82
C ALA A 222 -3.60 -8.82 12.66
N LEU A 223 -2.30 -8.49 12.73
CA LEU A 223 -1.60 -7.75 11.68
C LEU A 223 -1.58 -8.50 10.34
N LYS A 224 -1.33 -9.82 10.38
CA LYS A 224 -1.39 -10.70 9.21
C LYS A 224 -2.76 -10.68 8.53
N SER A 225 -3.83 -10.71 9.32
CA SER A 225 -5.19 -10.62 8.81
C SER A 225 -5.44 -9.28 8.12
N ILE A 226 -5.01 -8.18 8.74
CA ILE A 226 -5.16 -6.83 8.19
C ILE A 226 -4.38 -6.64 6.89
N TYR A 227 -3.11 -7.08 6.80
CA TYR A 227 -2.33 -6.95 5.57
C TYR A 227 -2.92 -7.74 4.40
N LYS A 228 -3.52 -8.91 4.66
CA LYS A 228 -4.26 -9.65 3.64
C LYS A 228 -5.46 -8.84 3.15
N GLU A 229 -6.28 -8.28 4.05
CA GLU A 229 -7.44 -7.46 3.68
C GLU A 229 -7.03 -6.19 2.91
N LEU A 230 -6.00 -5.48 3.38
CA LEU A 230 -5.47 -4.30 2.71
C LEU A 230 -4.94 -4.60 1.31
N TYR A 231 -4.24 -5.72 1.12
CA TYR A 231 -3.87 -6.18 -0.22
C TYR A 231 -5.10 -6.49 -1.08
N GLN A 232 -6.10 -7.19 -0.55
CA GLN A 232 -7.30 -7.51 -1.32
C GLN A 232 -8.09 -6.27 -1.75
N LEU A 233 -8.16 -5.27 -0.88
CA LEU A 233 -8.83 -4.00 -1.11
C LEU A 233 -8.11 -3.14 -2.16
N THR A 234 -6.78 -3.03 -2.05
CA THR A 234 -6.00 -2.05 -2.83
C THR A 234 -5.25 -2.64 -4.02
N LYS A 235 -5.02 -3.96 -4.01
CA LYS A 235 -4.06 -4.67 -4.88
C LYS A 235 -2.63 -4.10 -4.81
N ASN A 236 -2.32 -3.31 -3.79
CA ASN A 236 -0.99 -2.76 -3.58
C ASN A 236 -0.07 -3.84 -2.99
N LYS A 237 0.92 -4.27 -3.78
CA LYS A 237 1.89 -5.30 -3.41
C LYS A 237 2.69 -4.96 -2.14
N SER A 238 2.81 -3.69 -1.75
CA SER A 238 3.49 -3.30 -0.51
C SER A 238 2.87 -3.94 0.74
N PHE A 239 1.55 -4.18 0.78
CA PHE A 239 0.92 -4.87 1.92
C PHE A 239 1.23 -6.37 1.92
N ALA A 240 1.29 -6.98 0.74
CA ALA A 240 1.72 -8.37 0.59
C ALA A 240 3.20 -8.55 0.95
N LEU A 241 4.04 -7.58 0.59
CA LEU A 241 5.45 -7.53 0.97
C LEU A 241 5.61 -7.42 2.50
N ALA A 242 4.93 -6.46 3.13
CA ALA A 242 4.94 -6.31 4.59
C ALA A 242 4.50 -7.60 5.30
N LEU A 243 3.54 -8.32 4.73
CA LEU A 243 3.13 -9.64 5.23
C LEU A 243 4.23 -10.70 5.07
N VAL A 244 4.92 -10.74 3.94
CA VAL A 244 6.04 -11.68 3.70
C VAL A 244 7.20 -11.40 4.65
N GLU A 245 7.59 -10.13 4.81
CA GLU A 245 8.63 -9.70 5.75
C GLU A 245 8.26 -10.07 7.18
N LEU A 246 7.00 -9.80 7.58
CA LEU A 246 6.50 -10.15 8.90
C LEU A 246 6.61 -11.66 9.14
N LEU A 247 6.13 -12.49 8.21
CA LEU A 247 6.20 -13.95 8.32
C LEU A 247 7.64 -14.46 8.38
N ASN A 248 8.52 -13.93 7.53
CA ASN A 248 9.92 -14.35 7.48
C ASN A 248 10.66 -13.98 8.78
N SER A 249 10.39 -12.80 9.37
CA SER A 249 10.96 -12.40 10.66
C SER A 249 10.55 -13.30 11.83
N GLN A 250 9.45 -14.03 11.68
CA GLN A 250 8.95 -15.00 12.67
C GLN A 250 9.43 -16.43 12.39
N GLY A 251 10.36 -16.62 11.45
CA GLY A 251 10.80 -17.94 11.01
C GLY A 251 9.75 -18.73 10.22
N LYS A 252 8.62 -18.12 9.83
CA LYS A 252 7.56 -18.74 9.04
C LYS A 252 7.84 -18.62 7.53
N THR A 253 9.08 -18.92 7.11
CA THR A 253 9.57 -18.70 5.74
C THR A 253 8.78 -19.46 4.67
N GLU A 254 8.29 -20.68 4.97
CA GLU A 254 7.45 -21.45 4.03
C GLU A 254 6.10 -20.75 3.77
N GLU A 255 5.50 -20.16 4.81
CA GLU A 255 4.27 -19.38 4.63
C GLU A 255 4.55 -18.09 3.86
N ALA A 256 5.67 -17.42 4.15
CA ALA A 256 6.12 -16.24 3.42
C ALA A 256 6.29 -16.54 1.92
N LEU A 257 6.92 -17.67 1.59
CA LEU A 257 7.06 -18.14 0.21
C LEU A 257 5.70 -18.36 -0.44
N LYS A 258 4.78 -19.08 0.24
CA LYS A 258 3.42 -19.31 -0.28
C LYS A 258 2.70 -18.00 -0.61
N ILE A 259 2.78 -17.00 0.28
CA ILE A 259 2.19 -15.68 0.06
C ILE A 259 2.85 -14.96 -1.13
N SER A 260 4.18 -15.00 -1.21
CA SER A 260 4.93 -14.36 -2.31
C SER A 260 4.56 -14.92 -3.68
N LEU A 261 4.32 -16.23 -3.76
CA LEU A 261 3.86 -16.91 -4.97
C LEU A 261 2.39 -16.59 -5.28
N GLN A 262 1.51 -16.66 -4.26
CA GLN A 262 0.08 -16.40 -4.41
C GLN A 262 -0.21 -14.99 -4.93
N TYR A 263 0.55 -13.99 -4.47
CA TYR A 263 0.37 -12.58 -4.84
C TYR A 263 1.34 -12.10 -5.91
N ASP A 264 2.09 -13.02 -6.53
CA ASP A 264 3.06 -12.75 -7.59
C ASP A 264 3.97 -11.57 -7.24
N LEU A 265 4.64 -11.66 -6.09
CA LEU A 265 5.62 -10.66 -5.65
C LEU A 265 6.88 -10.70 -6.52
N ASP A 266 7.82 -9.82 -6.21
CA ASP A 266 9.09 -9.73 -6.93
C ASP A 266 9.82 -11.09 -6.97
N ASP A 267 10.40 -11.41 -8.12
CA ASP A 267 11.06 -12.68 -8.35
C ASP A 267 12.30 -12.86 -7.48
N ASP A 268 13.01 -11.77 -7.14
CA ASP A 268 14.18 -11.82 -6.26
C ASP A 268 13.78 -12.17 -4.82
N ILE A 269 12.61 -11.71 -4.36
CA ILE A 269 12.06 -12.10 -3.06
C ILE A 269 11.76 -13.59 -3.04
N LYS A 270 11.10 -14.12 -4.09
CA LYS A 270 10.79 -15.55 -4.18
C LYS A 270 12.07 -16.39 -4.18
N LEU A 271 13.09 -15.99 -4.95
CA LEU A 271 14.39 -16.66 -5.00
C LEU A 271 15.09 -16.64 -3.64
N ALA A 272 15.11 -15.50 -2.95
CA ALA A 272 15.68 -15.39 -1.61
C ALA A 272 14.95 -16.30 -0.60
N LEU A 273 13.63 -16.40 -0.68
CA LEU A 273 12.85 -17.30 0.17
C LEU A 273 13.14 -18.78 -0.12
N TYR A 274 13.27 -19.17 -1.40
CA TYR A 274 13.71 -20.53 -1.74
C TYR A 274 15.10 -20.84 -1.21
N GLN A 275 16.04 -19.90 -1.33
CA GLN A 275 17.40 -20.04 -0.81
C GLN A 275 17.40 -20.22 0.71
N ASN A 276 16.66 -19.40 1.46
CA ASN A 276 16.54 -19.51 2.92
C ASN A 276 15.95 -20.84 3.38
N LEU A 277 15.05 -21.42 2.59
CA LEU A 277 14.46 -22.74 2.82
C LEU A 277 15.36 -23.89 2.34
N LYS A 278 16.55 -23.59 1.79
CA LYS A 278 17.45 -24.54 1.12
C LYS A 278 16.78 -25.34 -0.01
N ARG A 279 15.72 -24.79 -0.62
CA ARG A 279 15.02 -25.37 -1.77
C ARG A 279 15.73 -25.00 -3.06
N PHE A 280 17.00 -25.37 -3.14
CA PHE A 280 17.90 -24.95 -4.21
C PHE A 280 17.48 -25.45 -5.59
N ASP A 281 16.89 -26.64 -5.70
CA ASP A 281 16.37 -27.13 -6.99
C ASP A 281 15.21 -26.29 -7.53
N ASP A 282 14.31 -25.81 -6.66
CA ASP A 282 13.23 -24.90 -7.04
C ASP A 282 13.79 -23.53 -7.44
N ALA A 283 14.73 -23.00 -6.66
CA ALA A 283 15.41 -21.73 -6.95
C ALA A 283 16.16 -21.78 -8.30
N LYS A 284 16.87 -22.87 -8.58
CA LYS A 284 17.53 -23.14 -9.86
C LYS A 284 16.53 -23.16 -11.01
N LYS A 285 15.45 -23.93 -10.87
CA LYS A 285 14.41 -24.03 -11.91
C LYS A 285 13.79 -22.67 -12.21
N MET A 286 13.48 -21.89 -11.18
CA MET A 286 12.94 -20.54 -11.33
C MET A 286 13.95 -19.61 -12.01
N SER A 287 15.22 -19.64 -11.59
CA SER A 287 16.28 -18.82 -12.18
C SER A 287 16.47 -19.14 -13.67
N LEU A 288 16.50 -20.42 -14.07
CA LEU A 288 16.57 -20.80 -15.48
C LEU A 288 15.36 -20.29 -16.29
N ALA A 289 14.15 -20.42 -15.73
CA ALA A 289 12.95 -19.90 -16.39
C ALA A 289 13.02 -18.37 -16.59
N LEU A 290 13.51 -17.64 -15.59
CA LEU A 290 13.73 -16.18 -15.68
C LEU A 290 14.80 -15.82 -16.69
N TYR A 291 15.92 -16.55 -16.73
CA TYR A 291 16.95 -16.37 -17.76
C TYR A 291 16.37 -16.58 -19.17
N HIS A 292 15.61 -17.65 -19.40
CA HIS A 292 15.03 -17.92 -20.71
C HIS A 292 14.06 -16.82 -21.16
N LYS A 293 13.29 -16.26 -20.21
CA LYS A 293 12.32 -15.18 -20.44
C LYS A 293 12.96 -13.81 -20.65
N THR A 294 13.96 -13.45 -19.83
CA THR A 294 14.52 -12.08 -19.77
C THR A 294 15.84 -11.92 -20.50
N LYS A 295 16.57 -13.02 -20.73
CA LYS A 295 17.97 -13.05 -21.16
C LYS A 295 18.94 -12.32 -20.22
N ASN A 296 18.50 -11.99 -19.00
CA ASN A 296 19.40 -11.46 -17.99
C ASN A 296 20.34 -12.58 -17.50
N LYS A 297 21.62 -12.44 -17.84
CA LYS A 297 22.70 -13.38 -17.52
C LYS A 297 22.82 -13.65 -16.02
N GLU A 298 22.44 -12.70 -15.17
CA GLU A 298 22.48 -12.86 -13.71
C GLU A 298 21.66 -14.08 -13.25
N TYR A 299 20.51 -14.34 -13.87
CA TYR A 299 19.71 -15.51 -13.53
C TYR A 299 20.36 -16.83 -13.94
N LEU A 300 21.20 -16.84 -14.96
CA LEU A 300 21.99 -18.02 -15.31
C LEU A 300 23.12 -18.27 -14.29
N LEU A 301 23.76 -17.19 -13.81
CA LEU A 301 24.74 -17.25 -12.72
C LEU A 301 24.09 -17.76 -11.42
N ARG A 302 22.91 -17.25 -11.05
CA ARG A 302 22.13 -17.74 -9.89
C ARG A 302 21.77 -19.22 -10.02
N ALA A 303 21.35 -19.66 -11.21
CA ALA A 303 21.06 -21.06 -11.45
C ALA A 303 22.28 -21.96 -11.24
N ALA A 304 23.47 -21.51 -11.65
CA ALA A 304 24.73 -22.22 -11.44
C ALA A 304 25.08 -22.33 -9.94
N VAL A 305 24.93 -21.23 -9.18
CA VAL A 305 25.08 -21.22 -7.73
C VAL A 305 24.13 -22.21 -7.07
N PHE A 306 22.82 -22.12 -7.34
CA PHE A 306 21.83 -23.02 -6.74
C PHE A 306 22.04 -24.48 -7.12
N GLU A 307 22.54 -24.79 -8.31
CA GLU A 307 22.89 -26.16 -8.70
C GLU A 307 24.03 -26.72 -7.84
N PHE A 308 25.07 -25.93 -7.61
CA PHE A 308 26.18 -26.33 -6.76
C PHE A 308 25.74 -26.49 -5.30
N GLU A 309 25.00 -25.51 -4.75
CA GLU A 309 24.50 -25.55 -3.37
C GLU A 309 23.57 -26.75 -3.12
N ALA A 310 22.72 -27.10 -4.09
CA ALA A 310 21.90 -28.31 -4.01
C ALA A 310 22.76 -29.58 -3.89
N ALA A 311 23.82 -29.68 -4.70
CA ALA A 311 24.73 -30.82 -4.67
C ALA A 311 25.56 -30.86 -3.38
N ASN A 312 25.99 -29.70 -2.87
CA ASN A 312 26.73 -29.58 -1.63
C ASN A 312 25.88 -29.99 -0.41
N GLU A 313 24.66 -29.46 -0.29
CA GLU A 313 23.71 -29.84 0.78
C GLU A 313 23.40 -31.34 0.75
N ALA A 314 23.26 -31.92 -0.45
CA ALA A 314 23.05 -33.35 -0.63
C ALA A 314 24.33 -34.20 -0.45
N LYS A 315 25.50 -33.58 -0.25
CA LYS A 315 26.84 -34.22 -0.23
C LYS A 315 27.11 -35.07 -1.46
N LYS A 316 26.68 -34.61 -2.63
CA LYS A 316 26.72 -35.30 -3.94
C LYS A 316 27.37 -34.43 -5.02
N ILE A 317 28.48 -33.81 -4.69
CA ILE A 317 29.28 -33.09 -5.68
C ILE A 317 29.99 -34.12 -6.56
N THR A 318 29.70 -34.08 -7.86
CA THR A 318 30.27 -35.00 -8.86
C THR A 318 30.92 -34.18 -9.99
N PRO A 319 31.87 -34.75 -10.75
CA PRO A 319 32.48 -34.05 -11.89
C PRO A 319 31.43 -33.48 -12.86
N LYS A 320 30.35 -34.23 -13.10
CA LYS A 320 29.24 -33.77 -13.95
C LYS A 320 28.54 -32.51 -13.42
N VAL A 321 28.37 -32.38 -12.11
CA VAL A 321 27.80 -31.16 -11.50
C VAL A 321 28.77 -30.00 -11.68
N ILE A 322 30.05 -30.22 -11.41
CA ILE A 322 31.10 -29.21 -11.57
C ILE A 322 31.14 -28.70 -13.02
N ASP A 323 31.17 -29.60 -14.00
CA ASP A 323 31.18 -29.25 -15.42
C ASP A 323 29.93 -28.45 -15.81
N SER A 324 28.75 -28.89 -15.36
CA SER A 324 27.47 -28.22 -15.62
C SER A 324 27.39 -26.82 -15.00
N VAL A 325 27.93 -26.62 -13.80
CA VAL A 325 28.00 -25.32 -13.12
C VAL A 325 29.00 -24.41 -13.85
N LYS A 326 30.18 -24.95 -14.18
CA LYS A 326 31.22 -24.25 -14.93
C LYS A 326 30.68 -23.76 -16.28
N GLU A 327 30.01 -24.61 -17.04
CA GLU A 327 29.45 -24.24 -18.35
C GLU A 327 28.50 -23.03 -18.26
N LYS A 328 27.62 -23.01 -17.25
CA LYS A 328 26.70 -21.87 -17.04
C LYS A 328 27.42 -20.59 -16.66
N PHE A 329 28.44 -20.69 -15.81
CA PHE A 329 29.29 -19.56 -15.47
C PHE A 329 30.02 -19.04 -16.71
N GLU A 330 30.69 -19.89 -17.49
CA GLU A 330 31.40 -19.50 -18.71
C GLU A 330 30.49 -18.84 -19.76
N GLN A 331 29.23 -19.24 -19.81
CA GLN A 331 28.24 -18.63 -20.71
C GLN A 331 27.82 -17.22 -20.28
N ALA A 332 27.83 -16.93 -18.98
CA ALA A 332 27.18 -15.75 -18.41
C ALA A 332 28.12 -14.75 -17.75
N ILE A 333 29.24 -15.18 -17.20
CA ILE A 333 30.14 -14.35 -16.40
C ILE A 333 30.91 -13.38 -17.30
N ASP A 334 31.06 -12.15 -16.84
CA ASP A 334 31.90 -11.13 -17.43
C ASP A 334 32.49 -10.22 -16.34
N LYS A 335 33.42 -9.33 -16.70
CA LYS A 335 34.09 -8.42 -15.75
C LYS A 335 33.13 -7.48 -15.00
N ASP A 336 31.96 -7.22 -15.56
CA ASP A 336 30.99 -6.28 -15.01
C ASP A 336 30.01 -6.98 -14.05
N SER A 337 30.00 -8.32 -14.06
CA SER A 337 29.20 -9.16 -13.16
C SER A 337 29.39 -8.81 -11.68
N ASN A 338 28.37 -9.12 -10.87
CA ASN A 338 28.39 -8.88 -9.42
C ASN A 338 29.60 -9.60 -8.78
N ALA A 339 30.25 -8.92 -7.82
CA ALA A 339 31.42 -9.42 -7.10
C ALA A 339 31.19 -10.81 -6.49
N LEU A 340 29.96 -11.09 -6.02
CA LEU A 340 29.57 -12.40 -5.51
C LEU A 340 29.76 -13.50 -6.54
N TYR A 341 29.30 -13.32 -7.78
CA TYR A 341 29.42 -14.35 -8.83
C TYR A 341 30.85 -14.50 -9.33
N LEU A 342 31.60 -13.39 -9.42
CA LEU A 342 33.02 -13.41 -9.75
C LEU A 342 33.81 -14.22 -8.73
N ASN A 343 33.61 -13.95 -7.44
CA ASN A 343 34.27 -14.70 -6.38
C ASN A 343 33.80 -16.16 -6.33
N TYR A 344 32.49 -16.40 -6.40
CA TYR A 344 31.95 -17.75 -6.31
C TYR A 344 32.52 -18.66 -7.40
N TYR A 345 32.56 -18.17 -8.64
CA TYR A 345 33.13 -18.95 -9.73
C TYR A 345 34.65 -19.06 -9.64
N GLY A 346 35.33 -17.97 -9.26
CA GLY A 346 36.77 -17.99 -9.07
C GLY A 346 37.22 -18.98 -8.01
N TYR A 347 36.52 -19.00 -6.87
CA TYR A 347 36.73 -19.96 -5.79
C TYR A 347 36.48 -21.39 -6.24
N LEU A 348 35.39 -21.66 -6.98
CA LEU A 348 35.10 -22.98 -7.54
C LEU A 348 36.23 -23.49 -8.44
N LEU A 349 36.80 -22.63 -9.29
CA LEU A 349 37.93 -22.99 -10.16
C LEU A 349 39.21 -23.31 -9.37
N ILE A 350 39.43 -22.62 -8.25
CA ILE A 350 40.59 -22.80 -7.37
C ILE A 350 40.44 -24.08 -6.55
N ASP A 351 39.31 -24.24 -5.86
CA ASP A 351 39.16 -25.29 -4.86
C ASP A 351 39.19 -26.70 -5.48
N TYR A 352 38.54 -26.84 -6.65
CA TYR A 352 38.49 -28.07 -7.43
C TYR A 352 39.64 -28.22 -8.44
N ASP A 353 40.68 -27.38 -8.36
CA ASP A 353 41.89 -27.45 -9.21
C ASP A 353 41.58 -27.47 -10.73
N LEU A 354 40.56 -26.72 -11.17
CA LEU A 354 40.07 -26.72 -12.55
C LEU A 354 40.86 -25.74 -13.44
N ASP A 355 41.03 -24.50 -12.97
CA ASP A 355 41.86 -23.46 -13.59
C ASP A 355 42.19 -22.40 -12.54
N VAL A 356 43.20 -22.68 -11.72
CA VAL A 356 43.58 -21.85 -10.58
C VAL A 356 43.94 -20.42 -11.00
N LYS A 357 44.59 -20.24 -12.16
CA LYS A 357 45.02 -18.92 -12.64
C LYS A 357 43.82 -18.05 -13.01
N LYS A 358 42.89 -18.60 -13.79
CA LYS A 358 41.64 -17.91 -14.11
C LYS A 358 40.81 -17.63 -12.86
N GLY A 359 40.78 -18.58 -11.92
CA GLY A 359 40.09 -18.39 -10.65
C GLY A 359 40.62 -17.18 -9.87
N ILE A 360 41.95 -17.05 -9.77
CA ILE A 360 42.61 -15.88 -9.15
C ILE A 360 42.25 -14.58 -9.86
N GLU A 361 42.21 -14.55 -11.20
CA GLU A 361 41.83 -13.36 -11.97
C GLU A 361 40.40 -12.92 -11.65
N LEU A 362 39.45 -13.87 -11.59
CA LEU A 362 38.06 -13.58 -11.23
C LEU A 362 37.91 -13.07 -9.79
N VAL A 363 38.62 -13.69 -8.83
CA VAL A 363 38.61 -13.23 -7.43
C VAL A 363 39.22 -11.83 -7.30
N LYS A 364 40.28 -11.51 -8.07
CA LYS A 364 40.82 -10.14 -8.12
C LYS A 364 39.78 -9.14 -8.63
N LEU A 365 39.03 -9.46 -9.69
CA LEU A 365 37.94 -8.62 -10.15
C LEU A 365 36.82 -8.46 -9.10
N ALA A 366 36.54 -9.49 -8.30
CA ALA A 366 35.62 -9.38 -7.18
C ALA A 366 36.14 -8.41 -6.10
N LEU A 367 37.43 -8.50 -5.76
CA LEU A 367 38.10 -7.60 -4.81
C LEU A 367 38.25 -6.17 -5.32
N GLU A 368 38.30 -5.93 -6.63
CA GLU A 368 38.22 -4.56 -7.16
C GLU A 368 36.88 -3.89 -6.83
N LYS A 369 35.80 -4.68 -6.77
CA LYS A 369 34.43 -4.20 -6.45
C LYS A 369 34.16 -4.17 -4.94
N ASP A 370 34.72 -5.12 -4.19
CA ASP A 370 34.58 -5.22 -2.74
C ASP A 370 35.94 -5.56 -2.07
N PRO A 371 36.83 -4.57 -1.88
CA PRO A 371 38.24 -4.81 -1.52
C PRO A 371 38.47 -5.36 -0.12
N GLN A 372 37.51 -5.19 0.79
CA GLN A 372 37.64 -5.58 2.20
C GLN A 372 36.87 -6.87 2.52
N ASN A 373 36.30 -7.52 1.51
CA ASN A 373 35.54 -8.74 1.72
C ASN A 373 36.44 -9.90 2.13
N LEU A 374 36.29 -10.34 3.39
CA LEU A 374 37.16 -11.36 4.00
C LEU A 374 37.09 -12.70 3.25
N TYR A 375 35.93 -13.08 2.73
CA TYR A 375 35.76 -14.31 1.97
C TYR A 375 36.45 -14.26 0.61
N TYR A 376 36.53 -13.06 -0.01
CA TYR A 376 37.20 -12.89 -1.29
C TYR A 376 38.72 -12.87 -1.10
N LEU A 377 39.20 -12.25 -0.03
CA LEU A 377 40.60 -12.31 0.38
C LEU A 377 41.04 -13.75 0.67
N ASP A 378 40.21 -14.53 1.36
CA ASP A 378 40.46 -15.95 1.63
C ASP A 378 40.53 -16.77 0.33
N SER A 379 39.55 -16.58 -0.56
CA SER A 379 39.53 -17.22 -1.88
C SER A 379 40.81 -16.90 -2.68
N LEU A 380 41.28 -15.65 -2.62
CA LEU A 380 42.51 -15.22 -3.28
C LEU A 380 43.75 -15.87 -2.65
N ALA A 381 43.82 -15.89 -1.31
CA ALA A 381 44.90 -16.53 -0.58
C ALA A 381 44.97 -18.04 -0.89
N TRP A 382 43.81 -18.70 -0.95
CA TRP A 382 43.70 -20.11 -1.33
C TRP A 382 44.20 -20.34 -2.76
N GLY A 383 43.86 -19.46 -3.70
CA GLY A 383 44.39 -19.49 -5.06
C GLY A 383 45.92 -19.43 -5.12
N TYR A 384 46.53 -18.46 -4.42
CA TYR A 384 48.00 -18.36 -4.38
C TYR A 384 48.66 -19.58 -3.72
N TYR A 385 48.03 -20.14 -2.69
CA TYR A 385 48.48 -21.37 -2.05
C TYR A 385 48.45 -22.56 -3.02
N LYS A 386 47.38 -22.73 -3.79
CA LYS A 386 47.26 -23.78 -4.81
C LYS A 386 48.30 -23.64 -5.94
N LEU A 387 48.78 -22.43 -6.22
CA LEU A 387 49.91 -22.20 -7.13
C LEU A 387 51.30 -22.42 -6.49
N GLY A 388 51.36 -22.72 -5.19
CA GLY A 388 52.60 -22.88 -4.43
C GLY A 388 53.24 -21.56 -3.96
N ASP A 389 52.60 -20.41 -4.19
CA ASP A 389 53.06 -19.12 -3.68
C ASP A 389 52.59 -18.92 -2.23
N CYS A 390 53.16 -19.74 -1.34
CA CYS A 390 52.80 -19.75 0.08
C CYS A 390 52.98 -18.37 0.73
N LYS A 391 54.01 -17.61 0.31
CA LYS A 391 54.33 -16.30 0.90
C LYS A 391 53.24 -15.29 0.57
N GLN A 392 52.87 -15.17 -0.70
CA GLN A 392 51.78 -14.26 -1.10
C GLN A 392 50.45 -14.68 -0.49
N ALA A 393 50.15 -15.99 -0.46
CA ALA A 393 48.96 -16.53 0.19
C ALA A 393 48.85 -16.09 1.65
N TRP A 394 49.95 -16.18 2.41
CA TRP A 394 49.98 -15.78 3.82
C TRP A 394 49.86 -14.28 4.05
N GLU A 395 50.47 -13.44 3.20
CA GLU A 395 50.32 -11.98 3.29
C GLU A 395 48.85 -11.54 3.06
N ILE A 396 48.14 -12.19 2.14
CA ILE A 396 46.73 -11.90 1.89
C ILE A 396 45.87 -12.41 3.05
N LEU A 397 46.06 -13.67 3.47
CA LEU A 397 45.26 -14.29 4.52
C LEU A 397 45.39 -13.56 5.87
N LYS A 398 46.55 -12.96 6.16
CA LYS A 398 46.74 -12.17 7.40
C LYS A 398 45.74 -11.03 7.55
N GLN A 399 45.23 -10.48 6.45
CA GLN A 399 44.26 -9.39 6.46
C GLN A 399 42.89 -9.83 7.00
N THR A 400 42.60 -11.14 7.06
CA THR A 400 41.33 -11.68 7.54
C THR A 400 41.36 -12.15 8.99
N LEU A 401 42.55 -12.18 9.62
CA LEU A 401 42.75 -12.83 10.93
C LEU A 401 42.22 -12.06 12.13
N ASP A 402 41.93 -10.77 11.96
CA ASP A 402 41.38 -9.94 13.04
C ASP A 402 39.89 -10.19 13.28
N ASP A 403 39.18 -10.75 12.28
CA ASP A 403 37.77 -11.09 12.41
C ASP A 403 37.56 -12.46 13.07
N LYS A 404 36.96 -12.43 14.26
CA LYS A 404 36.77 -13.64 15.07
C LYS A 404 35.75 -14.61 14.48
N GLU A 405 34.74 -14.12 13.77
CA GLU A 405 33.71 -14.98 13.21
C GLU A 405 34.28 -15.76 12.03
N PHE A 406 34.93 -15.05 11.11
CA PHE A 406 35.61 -15.60 9.97
C PHE A 406 36.65 -16.66 10.38
N VAL A 407 37.59 -16.30 11.26
CA VAL A 407 38.68 -17.20 11.69
C VAL A 407 38.17 -18.47 12.38
N ASN A 408 36.95 -18.42 12.95
CA ASN A 408 36.37 -19.57 13.63
C ASN A 408 35.56 -20.50 12.73
N SER A 409 35.34 -20.15 11.46
CA SER A 409 34.71 -21.07 10.49
C SER A 409 35.59 -22.30 10.23
N ASP A 410 34.97 -23.44 9.93
CA ASP A 410 35.71 -24.70 9.70
C ASP A 410 36.63 -24.61 8.48
N GLU A 411 36.16 -23.93 7.43
CA GLU A 411 36.89 -23.71 6.18
C GLU A 411 38.08 -22.79 6.38
N SER A 412 37.88 -21.62 7.01
CA SER A 412 38.97 -20.67 7.28
C SER A 412 40.04 -21.30 8.16
N LYS A 413 39.67 -22.12 9.15
CA LYS A 413 40.64 -22.89 9.95
C LYS A 413 41.47 -23.85 9.09
N ALA A 414 40.85 -24.52 8.13
CA ALA A 414 41.55 -25.42 7.22
C ALA A 414 42.53 -24.65 6.33
N HIS A 415 42.10 -23.54 5.72
CA HIS A 415 42.96 -22.69 4.90
C HIS A 415 44.12 -22.10 5.70
N ILE A 416 43.85 -21.53 6.88
CA ILE A 416 44.87 -21.00 7.80
C ILE A 416 45.91 -22.06 8.15
N LYS A 417 45.48 -23.28 8.47
CA LYS A 417 46.39 -24.37 8.82
C LYS A 417 47.26 -24.78 7.64
N ALA A 418 46.66 -24.97 6.46
CA ALA A 418 47.36 -25.38 5.25
C ALA A 418 48.38 -24.32 4.79
N ILE A 419 47.96 -23.05 4.72
CA ILE A 419 48.81 -21.94 4.28
C ILE A 419 49.96 -21.71 5.27
N LYS A 420 49.69 -21.71 6.60
CA LYS A 420 50.76 -21.60 7.61
C LYS A 420 51.78 -22.72 7.51
N ALA A 421 51.35 -23.94 7.19
CA ALA A 421 52.26 -25.07 6.99
C ALA A 421 53.12 -24.90 5.74
N CYS A 422 52.54 -24.37 4.65
CA CYS A 422 53.22 -24.06 3.38
C CYS A 422 54.37 -23.03 3.54
N VAL A 423 54.17 -22.01 4.39
CA VAL A 423 55.19 -20.97 4.62
C VAL A 423 56.37 -21.48 5.44
N LYS A 424 56.18 -22.54 6.24
CA LYS A 424 57.25 -23.13 7.03
C LYS A 424 58.05 -24.07 6.09
N PRO A 425 59.33 -23.78 5.81
CA PRO A 425 60.14 -24.54 4.87
C PRO A 425 60.38 -25.98 5.32
#